data_AF-A0A6J4SIC5-F1
#
_entry.id   AF-A0A6J4SIC5-F1
#
_cell.length_a   1.000
_cell.length_b   1.000
_cell.length_c   1.000
_cell.angle_alpha   90.00
_cell.angle_beta   90.00
_cell.angle_gamma   90.00
#
_symmetry.space_group_name_H-M   'P 1'
#
loop_
_entity.id
_entity.type
_entity.pdbx_description
1 polymer ?
#
loop_
_entity_poly.entity_id
_entity_poly.type
_entity_poly.pdbx_seq_one_letter_code
_entity_poly.pdbx_strand_id
1 'polypeptide(L)'
;MSSTGRTDLPYRRGRSDYAGFRAVIKAVGTGPRGSRALTFDEARDATAGLLAGDVSPVQAGAFLIAMRIKGEAPAELAGMTQALRDAARSAAPTRCPADARSSPARAPSTA
;
A
#
# COMPACT_ATOMS: atom_id res chain seq x y z
N MET A 1 2.41 27.52 -26.89
CA MET A 1 3.80 27.18 -26.53
C MET A 1 4.07 27.72 -25.14
N SER A 2 4.76 26.93 -24.32
CA SER A 2 5.23 27.21 -22.95
C SER A 2 4.13 27.13 -21.87
N SER A 3 3.92 25.98 -21.24
CA SER A 3 4.79 25.38 -20.20
C SER A 3 4.87 26.27 -18.97
N THR A 4 3.90 26.09 -18.06
CA THR A 4 4.04 26.52 -16.67
C THR A 4 3.74 25.29 -15.82
N GLY A 5 4.80 24.73 -15.26
CA GLY A 5 4.84 23.43 -14.61
C GLY A 5 3.81 23.28 -13.50
N ARG A 6 2.93 22.30 -13.67
CA ARG A 6 2.15 21.70 -12.59
C ARG A 6 2.61 20.26 -12.44
N THR A 7 3.77 20.07 -11.82
CA THR A 7 4.25 18.77 -11.31
C THR A 7 4.89 18.96 -9.95
N ASP A 8 4.21 19.70 -9.06
CA ASP A 8 4.44 19.58 -7.62
C ASP A 8 3.78 18.29 -7.17
N LEU A 9 4.53 17.19 -7.21
CA LEU A 9 4.10 15.92 -6.62
C LEU A 9 4.00 16.11 -5.09
N PRO A 10 2.87 15.75 -4.47
CA PRO A 10 2.58 16.00 -3.08
C PRO A 10 3.25 14.96 -2.18
N TYR A 11 4.56 14.75 -2.32
CA TYR A 11 5.28 14.02 -1.30
C TYR A 11 5.46 14.96 -0.11
N ARG A 12 4.44 14.99 0.77
CA ARG A 12 4.58 15.59 2.10
C ARG A 12 5.87 15.01 2.67
N ARG A 13 6.87 15.87 2.83
CA ARG A 13 8.15 15.56 3.46
C ARG A 13 7.88 15.32 4.95
N GLY A 14 7.21 14.20 5.23
CA GLY A 14 6.87 13.70 6.54
C GLY A 14 8.15 13.22 7.18
N ARG A 15 8.66 14.04 8.08
CA ARG A 15 9.76 13.74 9.00
C ARG A 15 9.36 12.56 9.89
N SER A 16 9.36 11.30 9.44
CA SER A 16 9.25 10.12 10.33
C SER A 16 9.34 8.77 9.59
N ASP A 17 10.52 8.16 9.40
CA ASP A 17 10.62 6.75 8.91
C ASP A 17 12.02 6.11 8.96
N TYR A 18 13.12 6.87 9.00
CA TYR A 18 14.49 6.33 8.82
C TYR A 18 14.97 5.25 9.82
N ALA A 19 14.40 5.15 11.03
CA ALA A 19 14.85 4.16 12.02
C ALA A 19 13.99 2.87 12.02
N GLY A 20 12.66 3.00 12.00
CA GLY A 20 11.74 1.86 12.11
C GLY A 20 11.64 1.04 10.82
N PHE A 21 11.23 1.66 9.71
CA PHE A 21 11.02 0.94 8.45
C PHE A 21 12.33 0.51 7.78
N ARG A 22 13.42 1.25 8.02
CA ARG A 22 14.76 0.83 7.63
C ARG A 22 15.18 -0.48 8.31
N ALA A 23 14.79 -0.71 9.57
CA ALA A 23 15.09 -1.96 10.26
C ALA A 23 14.33 -3.13 9.62
N VAL A 24 13.09 -2.91 9.18
CA VAL A 24 12.29 -3.88 8.41
C VAL A 24 12.98 -4.22 7.09
N ILE A 25 13.36 -3.20 6.29
CA ILE A 25 14.09 -3.41 5.03
C ILE A 25 15.41 -4.13 5.28
N LYS A 26 16.16 -3.77 6.33
CA LYS A 26 17.40 -4.45 6.68
C LYS A 26 17.16 -5.91 7.07
N ALA A 27 16.05 -6.23 7.72
CA ALA A 27 15.70 -7.60 8.08
C ALA A 27 15.41 -8.46 6.85
N VAL A 28 14.73 -7.91 5.82
CA VAL A 28 14.32 -8.70 4.64
C VAL A 28 15.25 -8.58 3.43
N GLY A 29 16.04 -7.50 3.34
CA GLY A 29 16.78 -7.10 2.13
C GLY A 29 18.29 -7.39 2.14
N THR A 30 18.80 -8.12 3.13
CA THR A 30 20.22 -8.46 3.29
C THR A 30 20.68 -9.69 2.50
N GLY A 31 19.84 -10.23 1.62
CA GLY A 31 20.16 -11.34 0.72
C GLY A 31 20.02 -12.73 1.36
N PRO A 32 20.31 -13.81 0.61
CA PRO A 32 19.90 -15.19 0.95
C PRO A 32 20.41 -15.73 2.30
N ARG A 33 21.52 -15.19 2.81
CA ARG A 33 22.14 -15.62 4.07
C ARG A 33 21.98 -14.62 5.21
N GLY A 34 21.55 -13.39 4.89
CA GLY A 34 21.47 -12.29 5.85
C GLY A 34 20.05 -11.89 6.19
N SER A 35 19.07 -12.31 5.38
CA SER A 35 17.66 -12.00 5.61
C SER A 35 17.10 -12.89 6.72
N ARG A 36 16.19 -12.32 7.50
CA ARG A 36 15.37 -13.05 8.46
C ARG A 36 13.90 -12.86 8.12
N ALA A 37 13.08 -13.80 8.57
CA ALA A 37 11.64 -13.59 8.58
C ALA A 37 11.28 -12.49 9.59
N LEU A 38 10.31 -11.66 9.22
CA LEU A 38 9.62 -10.79 10.15
C LEU A 38 8.70 -11.63 11.04
N THR A 39 8.51 -11.16 12.27
CA THR A 39 7.44 -11.67 13.12
C THR A 39 6.08 -11.23 12.58
N PHE A 40 5.01 -11.84 13.09
CA PHE A 40 3.64 -11.44 12.74
C PHE A 40 3.40 -9.95 12.98
N ASP A 41 3.79 -9.43 14.14
CA ASP A 41 3.58 -8.03 14.51
C ASP A 41 4.42 -7.09 13.64
N GLU A 42 5.69 -7.42 13.39
CA GLU A 42 6.56 -6.64 12.49
C GLU A 42 5.98 -6.55 11.07
N ALA A 43 5.48 -7.66 10.53
CA ALA A 43 4.88 -7.68 9.20
C ALA A 43 3.56 -6.90 9.16
N ARG A 44 2.74 -7.00 10.22
CA ARG A 44 1.50 -6.26 10.35
C ARG A 44 1.76 -4.76 10.41
N ASP A 45 2.66 -4.31 11.29
CA ASP A 45 2.96 -2.89 11.50
C ASP A 45 3.61 -2.26 10.26
N ALA A 46 4.55 -2.98 9.62
CA ALA A 46 5.16 -2.53 8.37
C ALA A 46 4.10 -2.32 7.27
N THR A 47 3.16 -3.26 7.14
CA THR A 47 2.08 -3.18 6.14
C THR A 47 1.09 -2.07 6.48
N ALA A 48 0.75 -1.89 7.76
CA ALA A 48 -0.12 -0.81 8.21
C ALA A 48 0.48 0.57 7.88
N GLY A 49 1.76 0.79 8.16
CA GLY A 49 2.46 2.03 7.78
C GLY A 49 2.55 2.25 6.27
N LEU A 50 2.75 1.16 5.51
CA LEU A 50 2.74 1.21 4.04
C LEU A 50 1.35 1.64 3.51
N LEU A 51 0.26 1.09 4.08
CA LEU A 51 -1.11 1.42 3.69
C LEU A 51 -1.54 2.83 4.13
N ALA A 52 -1.04 3.30 5.27
CA ALA A 52 -1.28 4.65 5.77
C ALA A 52 -0.56 5.74 4.95
N GLY A 53 0.42 5.37 4.12
CA GLY A 53 1.23 6.31 3.36
C GLY A 53 2.37 6.94 4.18
N ASP A 54 2.68 6.38 5.35
CA ASP A 54 3.73 6.87 6.25
C ASP A 54 5.14 6.45 5.78
N VAL A 55 5.23 5.53 4.83
CA VAL A 55 6.48 5.01 4.27
C VAL A 55 6.80 5.68 2.94
N SER A 56 8.03 6.14 2.76
CA SER A 56 8.45 6.71 1.47
C SER A 56 8.28 5.72 0.30
N PRO A 57 7.92 6.17 -0.91
CA PRO A 57 7.78 5.29 -2.08
C PRO A 57 9.04 4.46 -2.38
N VAL A 58 10.22 5.02 -2.12
CA VAL A 58 11.51 4.34 -2.29
C VAL A 58 11.65 3.19 -1.30
N GLN A 59 11.32 3.41 -0.03
CA GLN A 59 11.36 2.37 1.00
C GLN A 59 10.30 1.29 0.77
N ALA A 60 9.09 1.69 0.39
CA ALA A 60 8.02 0.75 0.03
C ALA A 60 8.45 -0.15 -1.14
N GLY A 61 9.02 0.44 -2.20
CA GLY A 61 9.57 -0.31 -3.33
C GLY A 61 10.68 -1.28 -2.90
N ALA A 62 11.63 -0.82 -2.08
CA ALA A 62 12.71 -1.66 -1.57
C ALA A 62 12.20 -2.84 -0.74
N PHE A 63 11.22 -2.60 0.15
CA PHE A 63 10.59 -3.64 0.96
C PHE A 63 9.89 -4.69 0.08
N LEU A 64 9.07 -4.27 -0.88
CA LEU A 64 8.33 -5.19 -1.74
C LEU A 64 9.24 -6.04 -2.63
N ILE A 65 10.32 -5.45 -3.18
CA ILE A 65 11.33 -6.20 -3.94
C ILE A 65 12.09 -7.18 -3.05
N ALA A 66 12.47 -6.77 -1.84
CA ALA A 66 13.15 -7.66 -0.90
C ALA A 66 12.27 -8.86 -0.51
N MET A 67 10.98 -8.64 -0.23
CA MET A 67 10.01 -9.70 0.04
C MET A 67 9.88 -10.67 -1.13
N ARG A 68 9.78 -10.15 -2.37
CA ARG A 68 9.73 -10.98 -3.59
C ARG A 68 10.94 -11.89 -3.75
N ILE A 69 12.14 -11.39 -3.46
CA ILE A 69 13.39 -12.16 -3.63
C ILE A 69 13.56 -13.17 -2.49
N LYS A 70 13.25 -12.78 -1.25
CA LYS A 70 13.35 -13.64 -0.07
C LYS A 70 12.32 -14.77 -0.08
N GLY A 71 11.12 -14.49 -0.59
CA GLY A 71 9.93 -15.31 -0.36
C GLY A 71 9.31 -15.04 1.01
N GLU A 72 7.98 -15.15 1.10
CA GLU A 72 7.25 -14.86 2.34
C GLU A 72 7.17 -16.07 3.26
N ALA A 73 7.29 -15.84 4.57
CA ALA A 73 7.02 -16.83 5.60
C ALA A 73 5.53 -16.78 6.01
N PRO A 74 4.96 -17.88 6.54
CA PRO A 74 3.55 -17.92 6.95
C PRO A 74 3.15 -16.84 7.96
N ALA A 75 4.02 -16.54 8.93
CA ALA A 75 3.79 -15.49 9.92
C ALA A 75 3.73 -14.09 9.29
N GLU A 76 4.56 -13.84 8.27
CA GLU A 76 4.58 -12.58 7.53
C GLU A 76 3.27 -12.42 6.74
N LEU A 77 2.87 -13.44 5.97
CA LEU A 77 1.60 -13.42 5.23
C LEU A 77 0.39 -13.21 6.14
N ALA A 78 0.36 -13.86 7.30
CA ALA A 78 -0.70 -13.67 8.29
C ALA A 78 -0.76 -12.21 8.79
N GLY A 79 0.40 -11.63 9.14
CA GLY A 79 0.51 -10.25 9.62
C GLY A 79 0.11 -9.22 8.54
N MET A 80 0.64 -9.38 7.33
CA MET A 80 0.29 -8.53 6.18
C MET A 80 -1.21 -8.60 5.86
N THR A 81 -1.79 -9.81 5.86
CA THR A 81 -3.22 -10.00 5.62
C THR A 81 -4.07 -9.35 6.72
N GLN A 82 -3.64 -9.42 7.98
CA GLN A 82 -4.34 -8.75 9.07
C GLN A 82 -4.37 -7.24 8.89
N ALA A 83 -3.24 -6.62 8.55
CA ALA A 83 -3.16 -5.19 8.26
C ALA A 83 -4.07 -4.78 7.09
N LEU A 84 -4.11 -5.58 6.01
CA LEU A 84 -5.01 -5.35 4.88
C LEU A 84 -6.48 -5.41 5.29
N ARG A 85 -6.88 -6.37 6.13
CA ARG A 85 -8.26 -6.45 6.66
C ARG A 85 -8.59 -5.27 7.56
N ASP A 86 -7.67 -4.84 8.40
CA ASP A 86 -7.83 -3.69 9.30
C ASP A 86 -8.05 -2.40 8.48
N ALA A 87 -7.25 -2.20 7.43
CA ALA A 87 -7.39 -1.07 6.52
C ALA A 87 -8.71 -1.13 5.72
N ALA A 88 -9.09 -2.30 5.20
CA ALA A 88 -10.32 -2.48 4.44
C ALA A 88 -11.59 -2.22 5.27
N ARG A 89 -11.59 -2.55 6.57
CA ARG A 89 -12.69 -2.22 7.48
C ARG A 89 -12.82 -0.72 7.75
N SER A 90 -11.70 0.00 7.70
CA SER A 90 -11.64 1.44 7.96
C SER A 90 -11.97 2.25 6.71
N ALA A 91 -11.68 1.73 5.52
CA ALA A 91 -12.15 2.30 4.28
C ALA A 91 -13.67 2.15 4.21
N ALA A 92 -14.40 3.28 4.15
CA ALA A 92 -15.84 3.23 3.92
C ALA A 92 -16.11 2.38 2.68
N PRO A 93 -17.10 1.45 2.72
CA PRO A 93 -17.42 0.67 1.54
C PRO A 93 -17.80 1.66 0.45
N THR A 94 -16.94 1.81 -0.55
CA THR A 94 -17.29 2.50 -1.78
C THR A 94 -18.50 1.74 -2.30
N ARG A 95 -19.69 2.33 -2.16
CA ARG A 95 -20.87 1.79 -2.80
C ARG A 95 -20.48 1.66 -4.26
N CYS A 96 -20.36 0.42 -4.74
CA CYS A 96 -20.49 0.19 -6.17
C CYS A 96 -21.77 0.93 -6.56
N PRO A 97 -21.80 1.77 -7.60
CA PRO A 97 -23.06 2.23 -8.15
C PRO A 97 -23.78 0.97 -8.63
N ALA A 98 -24.54 0.36 -7.72
CA ALA A 98 -25.45 -0.72 -8.03
C ALA A 98 -26.44 -0.11 -9.00
N ASP A 99 -26.51 -0.71 -10.18
CA ASP A 99 -27.32 -0.35 -11.33
C ASP A 99 -26.87 0.83 -12.22
N ALA A 100 -25.93 0.53 -13.13
CA ALA A 100 -25.93 1.14 -14.46
C ALA A 100 -26.81 0.37 -15.48
N ARG A 101 -27.48 -0.72 -15.07
CA ARG A 101 -28.29 -1.58 -15.95
C ARG A 101 -29.81 -1.41 -15.80
N SER A 102 -30.30 -0.61 -14.85
CA SER A 102 -31.74 -0.40 -14.66
C SER A 102 -32.22 1.02 -15.00
N SER A 103 -31.46 1.80 -15.78
CA SER A 103 -32.02 3.03 -16.35
C SER A 103 -33.04 2.66 -17.44
N PRO A 104 -34.36 2.90 -17.27
CA PRO A 104 -35.27 2.74 -18.39
C PRO A 104 -34.86 3.76 -19.46
N ALA A 105 -34.74 3.27 -20.69
CA ALA A 105 -34.44 4.08 -21.86
C ALA A 105 -35.36 5.31 -21.88
N ARG A 106 -34.78 6.49 -21.77
CA ARG A 106 -35.47 7.77 -21.96
C ARG A 106 -35.93 7.82 -23.41
N ALA A 107 -37.21 7.57 -23.65
CA ALA A 107 -37.82 7.69 -24.97
C ALA A 107 -37.59 9.10 -25.54
N PRO A 108 -37.38 9.25 -26.86
CA PRO A 108 -37.23 10.56 -27.47
C PRO A 108 -38.54 11.35 -27.34
N SER A 109 -38.44 12.56 -26.77
CA SER A 109 -39.52 13.54 -26.80
C SER A 109 -39.70 13.97 -28.26
N THR A 110 -40.71 13.43 -28.94
CA THR A 110 -41.21 13.98 -30.19
C THR A 110 -41.73 15.39 -29.94
N ALA A 111 -41.18 16.35 -30.68
CA ALA A 111 -41.73 17.68 -30.89
C ALA A 111 -42.46 17.69 -32.25
#